data_AF-A0A5S4EHY7-F1
#
_entry.id   AF-A0A5S4EHY7-F1
#
_cell.length_a   1.000
_cell.length_b   1.000
_cell.length_c   1.000
_cell.angle_alpha   90.00
_cell.angle_beta   90.00
_cell.angle_gamma   90.00
#
_symmetry.space_group_name_H-M   'P 1'
#
loop_
_entity.id
_entity.type
_entity.pdbx_description
1 polymer ?
#
loop_
_entity_poly.entity_id
_entity_poly.type
_entity_poly.pdbx_seq_one_letter_code
_entity_poly.pdbx_strand_id
1 'polypeptide(L)'
;MTAGLAPASAIEPDDSPIYATDFIREMLRQTRALDSYGQWDGKPVPTILAGYVLSKEQKRALPTIGDPDELTLARVKAFHNAIAVLIEKECGQMAVPFVQITHEGFGRALITVGKLVVMDRTLRDVHRFGFESLSKMKSEADKHLAVALGVIGRFPEVAGM
;
A
#
# COMPACT_ATOMS: atom_id res chain seq x y z
N MET A 1 -6.80 6.55 -21.62
CA MET A 1 -8.16 6.56 -21.04
C MET A 1 -8.08 6.04 -19.62
N THR A 2 -8.26 6.90 -18.63
CA THR A 2 -8.21 6.58 -17.19
C THR A 2 -9.50 5.86 -16.77
N ALA A 3 -9.65 4.59 -17.17
CA ALA A 3 -10.75 3.75 -16.71
C ALA A 3 -10.31 3.06 -15.41
N GLY A 4 -10.86 3.47 -14.26
CA GLY A 4 -10.68 2.70 -13.01
C GLY A 4 -10.57 3.49 -11.70
N LEU A 5 -10.55 4.82 -11.72
CA LEU A 5 -10.67 5.60 -10.48
C LEU A 5 -12.14 5.60 -10.03
N ALA A 6 -12.41 5.12 -8.82
CA ALA A 6 -13.71 5.34 -8.19
C ALA A 6 -13.98 6.85 -8.15
N PRO A 7 -15.24 7.30 -8.37
CA PRO A 7 -15.56 8.70 -8.18
C PRO A 7 -15.20 9.11 -6.74
N ALA A 8 -14.70 10.33 -6.55
CA ALA A 8 -14.36 10.87 -5.23
C ALA A 8 -15.53 10.80 -4.22
N SER A 9 -16.75 10.53 -4.67
CA SER A 9 -17.93 10.26 -3.83
C SER A 9 -17.96 8.89 -3.14
N ALA A 10 -16.98 8.01 -3.38
CA ALA A 10 -16.93 6.64 -2.82
C ALA A 10 -15.89 6.45 -1.70
N ILE A 11 -15.18 7.51 -1.31
CA ILE A 11 -14.20 7.51 -0.21
C ILE A 11 -14.75 8.23 1.02
N GLU A 12 -14.14 8.02 2.18
CA GLU A 12 -14.49 8.71 3.42
C GLU A 12 -14.48 10.24 3.27
N PRO A 13 -15.42 10.96 3.93
CA PRO A 13 -15.56 12.42 3.81
C PRO A 13 -14.33 13.14 4.36
N ASP A 14 -14.02 14.32 3.84
CA ASP A 14 -12.80 15.09 4.12
C ASP A 14 -12.49 15.32 5.61
N ASP A 15 -13.53 15.38 6.46
CA ASP A 15 -13.44 15.55 7.91
C ASP A 15 -13.25 14.25 8.70
N SER A 16 -13.19 13.11 8.00
CA SER A 16 -13.05 11.79 8.63
C SER A 16 -11.75 11.67 9.41
N PRO A 17 -11.78 11.16 10.65
CA PRO A 17 -10.58 10.99 11.47
C PRO A 17 -9.58 9.99 10.87
N ILE A 18 -9.98 9.18 9.88
CA ILE A 18 -9.11 8.22 9.19
C ILE A 18 -7.90 8.91 8.55
N TYR A 19 -8.09 10.14 8.04
CA TYR A 19 -7.03 10.93 7.41
C TYR A 19 -5.95 11.42 8.39
N ALA A 20 -6.26 11.43 9.70
CA ALA A 20 -5.30 11.79 10.74
C ALA A 20 -4.42 10.62 11.18
N THR A 21 -4.75 9.38 10.80
CA THR A 21 -3.97 8.20 11.19
C THR A 21 -2.59 8.19 10.53
N ASP A 22 -1.59 7.68 11.25
CA ASP A 22 -0.21 7.62 10.76
C ASP A 22 -0.10 6.89 9.43
N PHE A 23 -0.77 5.74 9.30
CA PHE A 23 -0.79 4.96 8.07
C PHE A 23 -1.36 5.74 6.88
N ILE A 24 -2.46 6.48 7.04
CA ILE A 24 -3.06 7.21 5.92
C ILE A 24 -2.22 8.43 5.52
N ARG A 25 -1.61 9.11 6.50
CA ARG A 25 -0.63 10.17 6.23
C ARG A 25 0.59 9.62 5.49
N GLU A 26 1.05 8.43 5.85
CA GLU A 26 2.13 7.73 5.16
C GLU A 26 1.73 7.37 3.73
N MET A 27 0.56 6.78 3.53
CA MET A 27 0.03 6.45 2.20
C MET A 27 -0.01 7.68 1.29
N LEU A 28 -0.44 8.82 1.80
CA LEU A 28 -0.43 10.08 1.04
C LEU A 28 0.99 10.48 0.65
N ARG A 29 1.95 10.39 1.57
CA ARG A 29 3.36 10.73 1.31
C ARG A 29 3.97 9.81 0.26
N GLN A 30 3.78 8.50 0.39
CA GLN A 30 4.31 7.50 -0.55
C GLN A 30 3.67 7.64 -1.94
N THR A 31 2.35 7.91 -2.00
CA THR A 31 1.66 8.14 -3.28
C THR A 31 2.22 9.36 -4.00
N ARG A 32 2.50 10.46 -3.28
CA ARG A 32 3.14 11.65 -3.84
C ARG A 32 4.60 11.40 -4.23
N ALA A 33 5.34 10.65 -3.42
CA ALA A 33 6.75 10.34 -3.70
C ALA A 33 6.93 9.51 -4.99
N LEU A 34 5.95 8.65 -5.32
CA LEU A 34 5.96 7.85 -6.55
C LEU A 34 5.34 8.57 -7.75
N ASP A 35 4.84 9.79 -7.58
CA ASP A 35 4.27 10.61 -8.65
C ASP A 35 5.33 11.50 -9.29
N SER A 36 6.16 10.89 -10.14
CA SER A 36 7.28 11.57 -10.79
C SER A 36 6.88 12.76 -11.68
N TYR A 37 5.62 12.84 -12.11
CA TYR A 37 5.12 13.88 -13.00
C TYR A 37 4.23 14.92 -12.30
N GLY A 38 4.07 14.85 -10.98
CA GLY A 38 3.27 15.81 -10.21
C GLY A 38 1.78 15.83 -10.56
N GLN A 39 1.22 14.70 -11.01
CA GLN A 39 -0.20 14.58 -11.34
C GLN A 39 -1.13 14.84 -10.14
N TRP A 40 -0.63 14.69 -8.91
CA TRP A 40 -1.35 14.88 -7.66
C TRP A 40 -1.11 16.24 -7.00
N ASP A 41 -0.31 17.12 -7.60
CA ASP A 41 -0.01 18.43 -7.03
C ASP A 41 -1.25 19.30 -6.91
N GLY A 42 -1.43 19.90 -5.73
CA GLY A 42 -2.60 20.73 -5.42
C GLY A 42 -3.93 19.98 -5.29
N LYS A 43 -3.97 18.66 -5.50
CA LYS A 43 -5.22 17.88 -5.40
C LYS A 43 -5.60 17.59 -3.94
N PRO A 44 -6.92 17.56 -3.62
CA PRO A 44 -7.38 17.18 -2.29
C PRO A 44 -6.95 15.76 -1.89
N VAL A 45 -6.67 15.55 -0.61
CA VAL A 45 -6.24 14.24 -0.07
C VAL A 45 -7.20 13.09 -0.44
N PRO A 46 -8.53 13.25 -0.32
CA PRO A 46 -9.48 12.20 -0.73
C PRO A 46 -9.36 11.84 -2.20
N THR A 47 -9.10 12.83 -3.07
CA THR A 47 -8.93 12.58 -4.52
C THR A 47 -7.68 11.76 -4.81
N ILE A 48 -6.58 12.02 -4.10
CA ILE A 48 -5.33 11.27 -4.25
C ILE A 48 -5.52 9.82 -3.79
N LEU A 49 -6.24 9.62 -2.68
CA LEU A 49 -6.43 8.30 -2.08
C LEU A 49 -7.62 7.51 -2.66
N ALA A 50 -8.50 8.13 -3.46
CA ALA A 50 -9.64 7.47 -4.10
C ALA A 50 -9.23 6.26 -4.95
N GLY A 51 -8.02 6.28 -5.53
CA GLY A 51 -7.47 5.16 -6.30
C GLY A 51 -7.22 3.87 -5.51
N TYR A 52 -7.22 3.94 -4.18
CA TYR A 52 -7.09 2.76 -3.31
C TYR A 52 -8.44 2.17 -2.90
N VAL A 53 -9.54 2.87 -3.16
CA VAL A 53 -10.88 2.45 -2.73
C VAL A 53 -11.68 1.95 -3.93
N LEU A 54 -12.01 0.66 -3.90
CA LEU A 54 -12.77 -0.03 -4.95
C LEU A 54 -13.83 -0.93 -4.29
N SER A 55 -15.06 -0.82 -4.78
CA SER A 55 -16.13 -1.76 -4.43
C SER A 55 -15.79 -3.17 -4.92
N LYS A 56 -16.45 -4.18 -4.34
CA LYS A 56 -16.31 -5.58 -4.77
C LYS A 56 -16.66 -5.75 -6.25
N GLU A 57 -17.65 -5.00 -6.74
CA GLU A 57 -18.09 -5.04 -8.13
C GLU A 57 -17.05 -4.42 -9.06
N GLN A 58 -16.51 -3.25 -8.70
CA GLN A 58 -15.44 -2.60 -9.46
C GLN A 58 -14.21 -3.50 -9.57
N LYS A 59 -13.78 -4.13 -8.47
CA LYS A 59 -12.68 -5.09 -8.48
C LYS A 59 -12.92 -6.26 -9.43
N ARG A 60 -14.14 -6.83 -9.43
CA ARG A 60 -14.49 -7.96 -10.30
C ARG A 60 -14.52 -7.58 -11.77
N ALA A 61 -14.91 -6.34 -12.08
CA ALA A 61 -14.96 -5.82 -13.43
C ALA A 61 -13.57 -5.54 -14.03
N LEU A 62 -12.53 -5.37 -13.20
CA LEU A 62 -11.17 -5.14 -13.68
C LEU A 62 -10.60 -6.40 -14.37
N PRO A 63 -10.09 -6.26 -15.61
CA PRO A 63 -9.47 -7.36 -16.33
C PRO A 63 -8.15 -7.77 -15.68
N THR A 64 -7.84 -9.06 -15.69
CA THR A 64 -6.62 -9.63 -15.10
C THR A 64 -5.68 -10.20 -16.17
N ILE A 65 -5.86 -9.81 -17.43
CA ILE A 65 -5.07 -10.31 -18.56
C ILE A 65 -4.07 -9.24 -18.97
N GLY A 66 -2.79 -9.62 -19.10
CA GLY A 66 -1.69 -8.73 -19.47
C GLY A 66 -1.09 -7.99 -18.27
N ASP A 67 -0.23 -7.01 -18.53
CA ASP A 67 0.46 -6.25 -17.48
C ASP A 67 -0.52 -5.40 -16.64
N PRO A 68 -0.36 -5.35 -15.30
CA PRO A 68 -1.01 -4.32 -14.51
C PRO A 68 -0.52 -2.94 -14.92
N ASP A 69 -1.42 -1.96 -14.95
CA ASP A 69 -1.05 -0.59 -15.31
C ASP A 69 -0.06 0.03 -14.29
N GLU A 70 0.74 0.98 -14.77
CA GLU A 70 1.79 1.63 -13.96
C GLU A 70 1.26 2.29 -12.69
N LEU A 71 0.03 2.83 -12.75
CA LEU A 71 -0.60 3.48 -11.61
C LEU A 71 -0.99 2.46 -10.54
N THR A 72 -1.51 1.30 -10.94
CA THR A 72 -1.78 0.17 -10.05
C THR A 72 -0.48 -0.35 -9.42
N LEU A 73 0.60 -0.51 -10.21
CA LEU A 73 1.90 -0.90 -9.68
C LEU A 73 2.46 0.12 -8.69
N ALA A 74 2.32 1.42 -8.98
CA ALA A 74 2.71 2.49 -8.07
C ALA A 74 1.92 2.45 -6.75
N ARG A 75 0.62 2.17 -6.79
CA ARG A 75 -0.23 2.00 -5.60
C ARG A 75 0.20 0.80 -4.75
N VAL A 76 0.53 -0.32 -5.38
CA VAL A 76 1.05 -1.50 -4.66
C VAL A 76 2.37 -1.16 -3.96
N LYS A 77 3.28 -0.47 -4.66
CA LYS A 77 4.55 -0.02 -4.08
C LYS A 77 4.32 0.94 -2.92
N ALA A 78 3.47 1.96 -3.09
CA ALA A 78 3.13 2.92 -2.04
C ALA A 78 2.60 2.23 -0.77
N PHE A 79 1.73 1.24 -0.92
CA PHE A 79 1.17 0.47 0.19
C PHE A 79 2.24 -0.27 1.00
N HIS A 80 3.14 -0.99 0.32
CA HIS A 80 4.20 -1.72 1.01
C HIS A 80 5.28 -0.80 1.57
N ASN A 81 5.58 0.32 0.90
CA ASN A 81 6.46 1.36 1.44
C ASN A 81 5.88 1.96 2.73
N ALA A 82 4.58 2.22 2.77
CA ALA A 82 3.93 2.78 3.95
C ALA A 82 3.99 1.84 5.15
N ILE A 83 3.83 0.53 4.92
CA ILE A 83 4.01 -0.48 5.96
C ILE A 83 5.46 -0.50 6.45
N ALA A 84 6.43 -0.45 5.53
CA ALA A 84 7.85 -0.42 5.90
C ALA A 84 8.18 0.79 6.79
N VAL A 85 7.73 2.00 6.42
CA VAL A 85 7.96 3.20 7.25
C VAL A 85 7.32 3.07 8.63
N LEU A 86 6.14 2.47 8.75
CA LEU A 86 5.53 2.21 10.05
C LEU A 86 6.31 1.17 10.88
N ILE A 87 6.82 0.11 10.25
CA ILE A 87 7.68 -0.86 10.93
C ILE A 87 8.91 -0.15 11.50
N GLU A 88 9.59 0.66 10.68
CA GLU A 88 10.76 1.43 11.10
C GLU A 88 10.44 2.39 12.26
N LYS A 89 9.30 3.08 12.19
CA LYS A 89 8.83 3.97 13.25
C LYS A 89 8.65 3.23 14.59
N GLU A 90 8.12 2.02 14.56
CA GLU A 90 7.77 1.25 15.77
C GLU A 90 8.96 0.45 16.34
N CYS A 91 9.85 -0.08 15.50
CA CYS A 91 11.00 -0.87 15.97
C CYS A 91 12.33 -0.09 16.04
N GLY A 92 12.40 1.10 15.44
CA GLY A 92 13.62 1.91 15.37
C GLY A 92 14.71 1.36 14.45
N GLN A 93 14.40 0.37 13.63
CA GLN A 93 15.32 -0.25 12.68
C GLN A 93 14.80 -0.06 11.26
N MET A 94 15.70 0.27 10.33
CA MET A 94 15.35 0.53 8.93
C MET A 94 14.66 -0.67 8.29
N ALA A 95 13.45 -0.43 7.76
CA ALA A 95 12.67 -1.43 7.07
C ALA A 95 12.67 -1.15 5.56
N VAL A 96 13.08 -2.14 4.77
CA VAL A 96 13.24 -2.00 3.32
C VAL A 96 12.20 -2.87 2.60
N PRO A 97 11.28 -2.27 1.82
CA PRO A 97 10.32 -3.01 1.01
C PRO A 97 10.94 -3.45 -0.32
N PHE A 98 10.62 -4.66 -0.75
CA PHE A 98 10.93 -5.19 -2.08
C PHE A 98 9.66 -5.77 -2.71
N VAL A 99 9.22 -5.19 -3.81
CA VAL A 99 8.02 -5.63 -4.53
C VAL A 99 8.42 -6.01 -5.95
N GLN A 100 8.24 -7.28 -6.29
CA GLN A 100 8.46 -7.80 -7.64
C GLN A 100 7.15 -8.37 -8.18
N ILE A 101 6.68 -7.85 -9.30
CA ILE A 101 5.44 -8.25 -9.97
C ILE A 101 5.77 -8.60 -11.41
N THR A 102 5.23 -9.73 -11.86
CA THR A 102 5.35 -10.24 -13.22
C THR A 102 4.27 -9.66 -14.12
N HIS A 103 4.40 -9.89 -15.43
CA HIS A 103 3.48 -9.39 -16.44
C HIS A 103 2.06 -9.97 -16.35
N GLU A 104 1.84 -11.02 -15.57
CA GLU A 104 0.51 -11.58 -15.33
C GLU A 104 -0.14 -11.03 -14.05
N GLY A 105 0.48 -10.05 -13.38
CA GLY A 105 -0.01 -9.51 -12.11
C GLY A 105 0.19 -10.46 -10.91
N PHE A 106 1.10 -11.44 -11.05
CA PHE A 106 1.56 -12.29 -9.95
C PHE A 106 2.91 -11.79 -9.43
N GLY A 107 3.15 -11.91 -8.13
CA GLY A 107 4.39 -11.40 -7.58
C GLY A 107 4.59 -11.69 -6.11
N ARG A 108 5.54 -10.99 -5.52
CA ARG A 108 5.86 -11.06 -4.11
C ARG A 108 6.21 -9.67 -3.57
N ALA A 109 5.69 -9.37 -2.39
CA ALA A 109 6.11 -8.23 -1.60
C ALA A 109 6.79 -8.73 -0.33
N LEU A 110 8.05 -8.35 -0.17
CA LEU A 110 8.87 -8.63 0.99
C LEU A 110 9.14 -7.31 1.72
N ILE A 111 9.26 -7.36 3.05
CA ILE A 111 9.89 -6.29 3.82
C ILE A 111 10.99 -6.92 4.66
N THR A 112 12.17 -6.33 4.62
CA THR A 112 13.32 -6.76 5.41
C THR A 112 13.71 -5.71 6.44
N VAL A 113 14.15 -6.16 7.62
CA VAL A 113 14.81 -5.33 8.63
C VAL A 113 16.14 -6.01 8.93
N GLY A 114 17.27 -5.31 8.70
CA GLY A 114 18.59 -5.95 8.66
C GLY A 114 18.61 -7.12 7.67
N LYS A 115 18.87 -8.34 8.17
CA LYS A 115 18.81 -9.59 7.38
C LYS A 115 17.54 -10.40 7.58
N LEU A 116 16.58 -9.88 8.34
CA LEU A 116 15.33 -10.59 8.68
C LEU A 116 14.24 -10.23 7.68
N VAL A 117 13.61 -11.22 7.06
CA VAL A 117 12.37 -11.03 6.29
C VAL A 117 11.22 -10.96 7.30
N VAL A 118 10.68 -9.77 7.53
CA VAL A 118 9.63 -9.51 8.54
C VAL A 118 8.22 -9.56 7.95
N MET A 119 8.12 -9.40 6.63
CA MET A 119 6.89 -9.59 5.89
C MET A 119 7.17 -10.33 4.59
N ASP A 120 6.33 -11.31 4.29
CA ASP A 120 6.35 -12.08 3.06
C ASP A 120 4.93 -12.30 2.55
N ARG A 121 4.60 -11.66 1.43
CA ARG A 121 3.26 -11.72 0.82
C ARG A 121 3.37 -12.12 -0.64
N THR A 122 2.68 -13.20 -1.00
CA THR A 122 2.37 -13.50 -2.40
C THR A 122 1.30 -12.53 -2.90
N LEU A 123 1.54 -11.92 -4.05
CA LEU A 123 0.61 -11.04 -4.74
C LEU A 123 0.00 -11.81 -5.93
N ARG A 124 -1.32 -11.71 -6.08
CA ARG A 124 -2.09 -12.29 -7.18
C ARG A 124 -3.16 -11.29 -7.60
N ASP A 125 -3.57 -11.34 -8.86
CA ASP A 125 -4.58 -10.44 -9.43
C ASP A 125 -4.28 -8.96 -9.13
N VAL A 126 -3.01 -8.54 -9.27
CA VAL A 126 -2.57 -7.18 -8.92
C VAL A 126 -3.39 -6.09 -9.63
N HIS A 127 -3.92 -6.37 -10.83
CA HIS A 127 -4.86 -5.49 -11.55
C HIS A 127 -6.05 -5.05 -10.70
N ARG A 128 -6.42 -5.85 -9.70
CA ARG A 128 -7.56 -5.62 -8.80
C ARG A 128 -7.16 -5.03 -7.46
N PHE A 129 -5.93 -4.51 -7.35
CA PHE A 129 -5.44 -3.92 -6.12
C PHE A 129 -6.33 -2.74 -5.67
N GLY A 130 -6.73 -2.76 -4.41
CA GLY A 130 -7.62 -1.78 -3.80
C GLY A 130 -8.30 -2.35 -2.56
N PHE A 131 -9.13 -1.56 -1.90
CA PHE A 131 -9.80 -1.90 -0.64
C PHE A 131 -11.22 -1.36 -0.64
N GLU A 132 -12.11 -1.92 0.16
CA GLU A 132 -13.51 -1.45 0.21
C GLU A 132 -13.64 -0.05 0.85
N SER A 133 -12.65 0.37 1.64
CA SER A 133 -12.57 1.68 2.29
C SER A 133 -11.14 1.95 2.80
N LEU A 134 -10.82 3.19 3.17
CA LEU A 134 -9.54 3.50 3.83
C LEU A 134 -9.42 2.80 5.19
N SER A 135 -10.53 2.64 5.92
CA SER A 135 -10.56 1.87 7.16
C SER A 135 -10.16 0.40 6.95
N LYS A 136 -10.66 -0.24 5.87
CA LYS A 136 -10.26 -1.61 5.51
C LYS A 136 -8.81 -1.68 5.07
N MET A 137 -8.34 -0.71 4.29
CA MET A 137 -6.94 -0.60 3.90
C MET A 137 -6.02 -0.52 5.12
N LYS A 138 -6.33 0.37 6.06
CA LYS A 138 -5.58 0.51 7.32
C LYS A 138 -5.60 -0.79 8.12
N SER A 139 -6.76 -1.42 8.25
CA SER A 139 -6.91 -2.67 9.01
C SER A 139 -6.04 -3.80 8.42
N GLU A 140 -5.89 -3.88 7.10
CA GLU A 140 -4.99 -4.84 6.47
C GLU A 140 -3.51 -4.49 6.71
N ALA A 141 -3.14 -3.21 6.65
CA ALA A 141 -1.79 -2.75 6.98
C ALA A 141 -1.43 -3.03 8.45
N ASP A 142 -2.34 -2.78 9.39
CA ASP A 142 -2.16 -3.04 10.82
C ASP A 142 -1.86 -4.52 11.10
N LYS A 143 -2.50 -5.45 10.35
CA LYS A 143 -2.20 -6.89 10.46
C LYS A 143 -0.77 -7.20 10.03
N HIS A 144 -0.32 -6.62 8.92
CA HIS A 144 1.05 -6.80 8.43
C HIS A 144 2.08 -6.20 9.40
N LEU A 145 1.80 -5.00 9.93
CA LEU A 145 2.62 -4.35 10.94
C LEU A 145 2.75 -5.19 12.21
N ALA A 146 1.64 -5.69 12.75
CA ALA A 146 1.65 -6.50 13.96
C ALA A 146 2.45 -7.80 13.80
N VAL A 147 2.31 -8.48 12.65
CA VAL A 147 3.11 -9.68 12.33
C VAL A 147 4.59 -9.33 12.22
N ALA A 148 4.94 -8.26 11.50
CA ALA A 148 6.33 -7.83 11.32
C ALA A 148 7.00 -7.51 12.66
N LEU A 149 6.35 -6.73 13.53
CA LEU A 149 6.85 -6.41 14.87
C LEU A 149 6.99 -7.66 15.75
N GLY A 150 6.05 -8.60 15.64
CA GLY A 150 6.15 -9.89 16.32
C GLY A 150 7.35 -10.73 15.85
N VAL A 151 7.67 -10.70 14.55
CA VAL A 151 8.84 -11.39 14.00
C VAL A 151 10.15 -10.71 14.44
N ILE A 152 10.21 -9.38 14.41
CA ILE A 152 11.36 -8.60 14.88
C ILE A 152 11.64 -8.87 16.37
N GLY A 153 10.60 -8.80 17.20
CA GLY A 153 10.74 -9.06 18.64
C GLY A 153 11.19 -10.48 18.98
N ARG A 154 10.96 -11.46 18.08
CA ARG A 154 11.44 -12.84 18.23
C ARG A 154 12.88 -13.05 17.79
N PHE A 155 13.37 -12.25 16.85
CA PHE A 155 14.72 -12.37 16.27
C PHE A 155 15.45 -11.01 16.20
N PRO A 156 15.59 -10.29 17.33
CA PRO A 156 16.17 -8.95 17.34
C PRO A 156 17.63 -8.93 16.86
N GLU A 157 18.37 -10.01 17.08
CA GLU A 157 19.75 -10.18 16.65
C GLU A 157 19.90 -10.22 15.14
N VAL A 158 18.91 -10.73 14.40
CA VAL A 158 18.92 -10.77 12.93
C VAL A 158 18.45 -9.44 12.34
N ALA A 159 17.49 -8.80 13.02
CA ALA A 159 16.97 -7.50 12.63
C ALA A 159 18.01 -6.37 12.81
N GLY A 160 18.93 -6.52 13.77
CA GLY A 160 20.02 -5.56 14.01
C GLY A 160 21.29 -5.75 13.18
N MET A 161 21.31 -6.69 12.22
CA MET A 161 22.47 -6.96 11.35
C MET A 161 22.57 -6.06 10.11
#